data_AF-A0A8S2WEB6-F1
#
_entry.id   AF-A0A8S2WEB6-F1
#
_cell.length_a   1.000
_cell.length_b   1.000
_cell.length_c   1.000
_cell.angle_alpha   90.00
_cell.angle_beta   90.00
_cell.angle_gamma   90.00
#
_symmetry.space_group_name_H-M   'P 1'
#
loop_
_entity.id
_entity.type
_entity.pdbx_description
1 polymer ?
#
loop_
_entity_poly.entity_id
_entity_poly.type
_entity_poly.pdbx_seq_one_letter_code
_entity_poly.pdbx_strand_id
1 'polypeptide(L)'
;IKTILKTNKRPGVSYQVLSNPEFLAEGSAIHDLLAPDRVLIGGDESIEGSLAIKKLSWIYEHWVPKEKILTTNTWSSELSKLVRCT
;
A
#
# COMPACT_ATOMS: atom_id res chain seq x y z
N ILE A 1 -4.52 -11.45 -8.98
CA ILE A 1 -3.90 -11.89 -7.69
C ILE A 1 -4.94 -12.04 -6.57
N LYS A 2 -5.78 -11.03 -6.26
CA LYS A 2 -6.91 -11.16 -5.30
C LYS A 2 -7.80 -12.40 -5.56
N THR A 3 -8.03 -12.75 -6.83
CA THR A 3 -8.81 -13.92 -7.24
C THR A 3 -8.14 -15.25 -6.89
N ILE A 4 -6.80 -15.36 -7.01
CA ILE A 4 -6.04 -16.60 -6.77
C ILE A 4 -5.97 -16.93 -5.27
N LEU A 5 -5.84 -15.90 -4.42
CA LEU A 5 -5.84 -16.07 -2.96
C LEU A 5 -7.24 -16.45 -2.44
N LYS A 6 -8.31 -15.94 -3.04
CA LYS A 6 -9.69 -16.35 -2.70
C LYS A 6 -9.94 -17.83 -2.97
N THR A 7 -9.35 -18.39 -4.02
CA THR A 7 -9.52 -19.80 -4.40
C THR A 7 -8.78 -20.78 -3.47
N ASN A 8 -7.72 -20.33 -2.79
CA ASN A 8 -6.93 -21.16 -1.86
C ASN A 8 -7.22 -20.84 -0.37
N LYS A 9 -8.46 -20.50 -0.03
CA LYS A 9 -8.86 -20.29 1.38
C LYS A 9 -8.78 -21.61 2.15
N ARG A 10 -7.77 -21.74 3.03
CA ARG A 10 -7.84 -22.70 4.15
C ARG A 10 -8.90 -22.21 5.15
N PRO A 11 -9.83 -23.06 5.61
CA PRO A 11 -10.82 -22.67 6.59
C PRO A 11 -10.13 -22.19 7.87
N GLY A 12 -10.51 -21.01 8.36
CA GLY A 12 -10.02 -20.44 9.63
C GLY A 12 -8.93 -19.36 9.52
N VAL A 13 -8.44 -19.01 8.33
CA VAL A 13 -7.43 -17.96 8.15
C VAL A 13 -8.03 -16.71 7.50
N SER A 14 -8.07 -15.60 8.25
CA SER A 14 -8.39 -14.26 7.74
C SER A 14 -7.11 -13.57 7.25
N TYR A 15 -7.13 -13.03 6.03
CA TYR A 15 -6.04 -12.23 5.49
C TYR A 15 -6.58 -10.94 4.88
N GLN A 16 -5.82 -9.86 5.04
CA GLN A 16 -6.11 -8.56 4.43
C GLN A 16 -5.07 -8.30 3.35
N VAL A 17 -5.52 -7.88 2.17
CA VAL A 17 -4.65 -7.58 1.04
C VAL A 17 -4.47 -6.07 0.96
N LEU A 18 -3.23 -5.64 1.16
CA LEU A 18 -2.82 -4.24 1.01
C LEU A 18 -2.04 -4.07 -0.29
N SER A 19 -2.08 -2.86 -0.84
CA SER A 19 -1.29 -2.41 -1.97
C SER A 19 -0.26 -1.39 -1.48
N ASN A 20 1.01 -1.61 -1.77
CA ASN A 20 2.09 -0.68 -1.46
C ASN A 20 2.96 -0.55 -2.71
N PRO A 21 2.61 0.31 -3.67
CA PRO A 21 3.41 0.49 -4.86
C PRO A 21 4.78 1.05 -4.48
N GLU A 22 5.83 0.36 -4.94
CA GLU A 22 7.22 0.76 -4.72
C GLU A 22 7.67 1.65 -5.87
N PHE A 23 8.19 2.83 -5.54
CA PHE A 23 8.77 3.77 -6.50
C PHE A 23 10.30 3.76 -6.33
N LEU A 24 10.92 2.65 -6.73
CA LEU A 24 12.39 2.50 -6.69
C LEU A 24 12.94 2.72 -8.10
N ALA A 25 14.01 3.52 -8.21
CA ALA A 25 14.78 3.61 -9.45
C ALA A 25 16.04 2.74 -9.36
N GLU A 26 16.43 2.13 -10.47
CA GLU A 26 17.69 1.38 -10.56
C GLU A 26 18.88 2.32 -10.28
N GLY A 27 19.71 1.95 -9.30
CA GLY A 27 20.88 2.73 -8.88
C GLY A 27 20.70 3.60 -7.63
N SER A 28 19.46 3.93 -7.23
CA SER A 28 19.16 4.70 -6.00
C SER A 28 18.31 3.95 -4.98
N ALA A 29 17.99 2.68 -5.24
CA ALA A 29 17.05 1.87 -4.45
C ALA A 29 17.29 1.89 -2.92
N ILE A 30 18.55 1.89 -2.46
CA ILE A 30 18.85 1.95 -1.01
C ILE A 30 18.47 3.32 -0.42
N HIS A 31 18.81 4.40 -1.13
CA HIS A 31 18.48 5.76 -0.69
C HIS A 31 16.97 5.99 -0.72
N ASP A 32 16.30 5.50 -1.76
CA ASP A 32 14.84 5.62 -1.93
C ASP A 32 14.06 4.84 -0.87
N LEU A 33 14.63 3.74 -0.35
CA LEU A 33 14.06 2.99 0.78
C LEU A 33 14.24 3.68 2.13
N LEU A 34 15.39 4.32 2.35
CA LEU A 34 15.72 4.99 3.61
C LEU A 34 15.02 6.34 3.74
N ALA A 35 14.86 7.07 2.64
CA ALA A 35 14.24 8.39 2.60
C ALA A 35 13.28 8.53 1.42
N PRO A 36 12.15 7.79 1.40
CA PRO A 36 11.19 7.91 0.33
C PRO A 36 10.58 9.32 0.30
N ASP A 37 10.28 9.82 -0.91
CA ASP A 37 9.53 11.05 -1.06
C ASP A 37 8.11 10.90 -0.53
N ARG A 38 7.47 9.76 -0.83
CA ARG A 38 6.11 9.40 -0.39
C ARG A 38 5.94 7.88 -0.32
N VAL A 39 5.23 7.39 0.69
CA VAL A 39 4.81 5.99 0.82
C VAL A 39 3.31 5.92 0.60
N LEU A 40 2.85 5.14 -0.38
CA LEU A 40 1.42 4.98 -0.67
C LEU A 40 0.93 3.63 -0.16
N ILE A 41 -0.04 3.63 0.75
CA ILE A 41 -0.66 2.41 1.28
C ILE A 41 -2.12 2.39 0.86
N GLY A 42 -2.47 1.42 0.03
CA GLY A 42 -3.83 1.11 -0.40
C GLY A 42 -4.39 -0.09 0.36
N GLY A 43 -5.65 -0.03 0.78
CA GLY A 43 -6.35 -1.19 1.35
C GLY A 43 -7.86 -1.11 1.16
N ASP A 44 -8.56 -2.14 1.60
CA ASP A 44 -10.03 -2.15 1.61
C ASP A 44 -10.54 -1.27 2.78
N GLU A 45 -11.67 -0.57 2.60
CA GLU A 45 -12.27 0.33 3.60
C GLU A 45 -12.99 -0.42 4.75
N SER A 46 -12.86 -1.74 4.82
CA SER A 46 -13.40 -2.53 5.92
C SER A 46 -12.68 -2.22 7.24
N ILE A 47 -13.30 -2.52 8.38
CA ILE A 47 -12.69 -2.35 9.70
C ILE A 47 -11.35 -3.10 9.77
N GLU A 48 -11.31 -4.32 9.25
CA GLU A 48 -10.11 -5.15 9.20
C GLU A 48 -9.03 -4.57 8.26
N GLY A 49 -9.44 -4.02 7.12
CA GLY A 49 -8.56 -3.36 6.16
C GLY A 49 -7.92 -2.09 6.73
N SER A 50 -8.72 -1.25 7.41
CA SER A 50 -8.22 -0.06 8.11
C SER A 50 -7.21 -0.41 9.20
N LEU A 51 -7.46 -1.49 9.97
CA LEU A 51 -6.51 -2.00 10.95
C LEU A 51 -5.20 -2.49 10.30
N ALA A 52 -5.29 -3.15 9.15
CA ALA A 52 -4.13 -3.61 8.41
C ALA A 52 -3.31 -2.43 7.87
N ILE A 53 -3.96 -1.41 7.29
CA ILE A 53 -3.32 -0.17 6.84
C ILE A 53 -2.60 0.50 8.01
N LYS A 54 -3.26 0.62 9.18
CA LYS A 54 -2.68 1.24 10.36
C LYS A 54 -1.44 0.51 10.86
N LYS A 55 -1.46 -0.83 10.85
CA LYS A 55 -0.29 -1.66 11.22
C LYS A 55 0.88 -1.43 10.26
N LEU A 56 0.60 -1.34 8.95
CA LEU A 56 1.65 -1.08 7.96
C LEU A 56 2.20 0.35 8.07
N SER A 57 1.31 1.35 8.24
CA SER A 57 1.70 2.75 8.51
C SER A 57 2.61 2.84 9.74
N TRP A 58 2.27 2.14 10.82
CA TRP A 58 3.08 2.12 12.03
C TRP A 58 4.51 1.62 11.79
N ILE A 59 4.71 0.64 10.89
CA ILE A 59 6.05 0.19 10.51
C ILE A 59 6.82 1.32 9.83
N TYR A 60 6.23 1.96 8.82
CA TYR A 60 6.87 3.06 8.09
C TYR A 60 7.14 4.30 8.96
N GLU A 61 6.30 4.58 9.96
CA GLU A 61 6.46 5.70 10.89
C GLU A 61 7.77 5.67 11.69
N HIS A 62 8.50 4.53 11.73
CA HIS A 62 9.79 4.43 12.42
C HIS A 62 10.91 5.23 11.75
N TRP A 63 10.86 5.43 10.42
CA TRP A 63 11.89 6.16 9.68
C TRP A 63 11.33 7.13 8.63
N VAL A 64 10.03 7.04 8.32
CA VAL A 64 9.33 7.95 7.40
C VAL A 64 8.39 8.86 8.19
N PRO A 65 8.50 10.19 8.05
CA PRO A 65 7.54 11.12 8.63
C PRO A 65 6.10 10.83 8.18
N LYS A 66 5.15 10.97 9.10
CA LYS A 66 3.74 10.66 8.85
C LYS A 66 3.13 11.48 7.71
N GLU A 67 3.61 12.70 7.49
CA GLU A 67 3.16 13.54 6.37
C GLU A 67 3.45 12.93 4.99
N LYS A 68 4.45 12.04 4.91
CA LYS A 68 4.83 11.36 3.66
C LYS A 68 4.08 10.03 3.45
N ILE A 69 3.32 9.57 4.45
CA ILE A 69 2.56 8.31 4.37
C ILE A 69 1.13 8.64 3.93
N LEU A 70 0.82 8.31 2.68
CA LEU A 70 -0.49 8.52 2.08
C LEU A 70 -1.28 7.22 2.12
N THR A 71 -2.38 7.21 2.87
CA THR A 71 -3.32 6.09 2.87
C THR A 71 -4.45 6.39 1.90
N THR A 72 -4.61 5.57 0.85
CA THR A 72 -5.71 5.69 -0.10
C THR A 72 -6.65 4.49 -0.01
N ASN A 73 -7.94 4.70 -0.29
CA ASN A 73 -8.79 3.58 -0.68
C ASN A 73 -8.30 3.01 -2.02
N THR A 74 -8.54 1.72 -2.25
CA THR A 74 -8.05 0.97 -3.42
C THR A 74 -8.58 1.54 -4.78
N TRP A 75 -9.43 2.57 -4.76
CA TRP A 75 -10.18 3.07 -5.93
C TRP A 75 -9.57 4.30 -6.62
N SER A 76 -8.72 5.11 -5.95
CA SER A 76 -8.22 6.36 -6.55
C SER A 76 -7.01 6.18 -7.49
N SER A 77 -6.27 5.08 -7.36
CA SER A 77 -5.02 4.82 -8.09
C SER A 77 -5.21 4.32 -9.53
N GLU A 78 -6.37 3.73 -9.87
CA GLU A 78 -6.69 3.42 -11.27
C GLU A 78 -7.18 4.65 -12.04
N LEU A 79 -7.86 5.60 -11.38
CA LEU A 79 -8.26 6.87 -12.00
C LEU A 79 -7.07 7.82 -12.24
N SER A 80 -6.04 7.82 -11.37
CA SER A 80 -4.83 8.61 -11.62
C SER A 80 -4.02 8.13 -12.84
N LYS A 81 -4.19 6.88 -13.29
CA LYS A 81 -3.61 6.44 -14.58
C LYS A 81 -4.29 7.10 -15.79
N LEU A 82 -5.57 7.49 -15.69
CA LEU A 82 -6.34 8.04 -16.80
C LEU A 82 -6.19 9.57 -16.95
N VAL A 83 -6.01 10.30 -15.85
CA VAL A 83 -5.95 11.79 -15.86
C VAL A 83 -4.62 12.33 -16.41
N ARG A 84 -3.59 11.51 -16.57
CA ARG A 84 -2.29 11.96 -17.12
C ARG A 84 -2.20 11.97 -18.66
N CYS A 85 -3.31 11.69 -19.37
CA CYS A 85 -3.39 11.69 -20.83
C CYS A 85 -4.38 12.72 -21.42
N THR A 86 -4.62 13.84 -20.73
CA THR A 86 -5.23 15.04 -21.34
C THR A 86 -4.27 16.21 -21.27
#